data_AF-A1C4T1-F1
#
_entry.id   AF-A1C4T1-F1
#
_cell.length_a   1.000
_cell.length_b   1.000
_cell.length_c   1.000
_cell.angle_alpha   90.00
_cell.angle_beta   90.00
_cell.angle_gamma   90.00
#
_symmetry.space_group_name_H-M   'P 1'
#
loop_
_entity.id
_entity.type
_entity.pdbx_description
1 polymer ?
#
loop_
_entity_poly.entity_id
_entity_poly.type
_entity_poly.pdbx_seq_one_letter_code
_entity_poly.pdbx_strand_id
1 'polypeptide(L)'
;MSTYKYGSMAHAHDNARLNVPGLRWMGLRTLDIIATADRAGDGTLTQLTARDRKKAIGMMSNSPVLAADGPEQEWRAELQQMLMVNLKAELEILYDQEEGLEGWIDRKMATSS
;
A
#
# COMPACT_ATOMS: atom_id res chain seq x y z
N MET A 1 -7.83 0.10 -2.63
CA MET A 1 -8.04 -1.14 -1.85
C MET A 1 -9.15 -1.00 -0.80
N SER A 2 -9.17 0.05 0.02
CA SER A 2 -10.28 0.31 0.97
C SER A 2 -11.67 0.26 0.33
N THR A 3 -11.83 0.86 -0.86
CA THR A 3 -13.09 0.82 -1.61
C THR A 3 -13.56 -0.60 -1.96
N TYR A 4 -12.64 -1.50 -2.29
CA TYR A 4 -13.00 -2.88 -2.65
C TYR A 4 -13.30 -3.74 -1.42
N LYS A 5 -12.59 -3.50 -0.31
CA LYS A 5 -12.78 -4.30 0.92
C LYS A 5 -13.96 -3.81 1.77
N TYR A 6 -14.15 -2.50 1.86
CA TYR A 6 -15.13 -1.86 2.75
C TYR A 6 -16.22 -1.08 2.01
N GLY A 7 -16.12 -0.97 0.68
CA GLY A 7 -17.04 -0.16 -0.11
C GLY A 7 -16.65 1.31 -0.18
N SER A 8 -17.29 2.05 -1.09
CA SER A 8 -17.12 3.51 -1.19
C SER A 8 -18.08 4.21 -0.24
N MET A 9 -17.61 5.26 0.45
CA MET A 9 -18.53 6.14 1.17
C MET A 9 -19.53 6.84 0.25
N ALA A 10 -19.17 7.08 -1.02
CA ALA A 10 -20.04 7.73 -2.00
C ALA A 10 -21.16 6.81 -2.53
N HIS A 11 -21.03 5.48 -2.39
CA HIS A 11 -22.00 4.48 -2.87
C HIS A 11 -22.43 3.53 -1.76
N ALA A 12 -22.72 4.08 -0.57
CA ALA A 12 -23.01 3.31 0.63
C ALA A 12 -24.14 2.27 0.48
N HIS A 13 -25.14 2.54 -0.36
CA HIS A 13 -26.31 1.67 -0.56
C HIS A 13 -26.00 0.38 -1.33
N ASP A 14 -24.95 0.35 -2.16
CA ASP A 14 -24.58 -0.83 -2.96
C ASP A 14 -23.39 -1.63 -2.37
N ASN A 15 -22.77 -1.10 -1.31
CA ASN A 15 -21.54 -1.65 -0.74
C ASN A 15 -21.69 -3.12 -0.28
N ALA A 16 -22.87 -3.52 0.19
CA ALA A 16 -23.11 -4.88 0.67
C ALA A 16 -23.03 -5.96 -0.43
N ARG A 17 -23.14 -5.57 -1.71
CA ARG A 17 -23.04 -6.49 -2.86
C ARG A 17 -21.72 -6.35 -3.63
N LEU A 18 -20.96 -5.29 -3.38
CA LEU A 18 -19.78 -4.91 -4.14
C LEU A 18 -18.47 -5.03 -3.34
N ASN A 19 -18.55 -5.21 -2.02
CA ASN A 19 -17.37 -5.40 -1.21
C ASN A 19 -16.87 -6.86 -1.21
N VAL A 20 -15.56 -7.01 -1.01
CA VAL A 20 -14.90 -8.31 -0.88
C VAL A 20 -14.17 -8.31 0.48
N PRO A 21 -14.84 -8.69 1.58
CA PRO A 21 -14.26 -8.60 2.92
C PRO A 21 -13.00 -9.46 3.10
N GLY A 22 -12.90 -10.57 2.36
CA GLY A 22 -11.72 -11.44 2.35
C GLY A 22 -10.52 -10.90 1.57
N LEU A 23 -10.61 -9.70 0.98
CA LEU A 23 -9.52 -9.10 0.23
C LEU A 23 -8.34 -8.79 1.17
N ARG A 24 -7.16 -9.29 0.80
CA ARG A 24 -5.90 -9.06 1.52
C ARG A 24 -4.95 -8.21 0.68
N TRP A 25 -4.17 -7.37 1.36
CA TRP A 25 -3.19 -6.52 0.72
C TRP A 25 -1.83 -7.18 0.62
N MET A 26 -1.45 -7.59 -0.59
CA MET A 26 -0.14 -8.18 -0.86
C MET A 26 0.91 -7.14 -1.29
N GLY A 27 0.54 -5.87 -1.46
CA GLY A 27 1.41 -4.86 -2.07
C GLY A 27 2.71 -4.58 -1.32
N LEU A 28 3.62 -3.90 -2.02
CA LEU A 28 4.96 -3.52 -1.56
C LEU A 28 4.92 -2.86 -0.17
N ARG A 29 5.78 -3.36 0.73
CA ARG A 29 6.00 -2.76 2.04
C ARG A 29 7.18 -1.81 1.99
N THR A 30 7.21 -0.83 2.89
CA THR A 30 8.31 0.14 3.01
C THR A 30 9.66 -0.58 3.20
N LEU A 31 9.67 -1.69 3.95
CA LEU A 31 10.86 -2.52 4.15
C LEU A 31 11.37 -3.18 2.86
N ASP A 32 10.46 -3.63 1.98
CA ASP A 32 10.83 -4.22 0.68
C ASP A 32 11.56 -3.16 -0.17
N ILE A 33 11.09 -1.91 -0.12
CA ILE A 33 11.64 -0.78 -0.89
C ILE A 33 13.02 -0.35 -0.38
N ILE A 34 13.22 -0.27 0.94
CA ILE A 34 14.52 0.09 1.53
C ILE A 34 15.59 -0.92 1.10
N ALA A 35 15.26 -2.21 1.09
CA ALA A 35 16.18 -3.26 0.70
C ALA A 35 16.58 -3.19 -0.79
N THR A 36 15.72 -2.62 -1.65
CA THR A 36 15.96 -2.49 -3.09
C THR A 36 16.33 -1.07 -3.53
N ALA A 37 16.49 -0.12 -2.59
CA ALA A 37 16.68 1.29 -2.90
C ALA A 37 17.92 1.55 -3.77
N ASP A 38 19.01 0.81 -3.54
CA ASP A 38 20.26 0.92 -4.30
C ASP A 38 20.15 0.39 -5.74
N ARG A 39 19.08 -0.36 -6.04
CA ARG A 39 18.83 -1.00 -7.34
C ARG A 39 17.67 -0.35 -8.10
N ALA A 40 17.04 0.67 -7.52
CA ALA A 40 15.88 1.31 -8.11
C ALA A 40 16.30 2.12 -9.36
N GLY A 41 15.66 1.84 -10.49
CA GLY A 41 15.81 2.65 -11.71
C GLY A 41 15.28 4.08 -11.50
N ASP A 42 15.76 5.01 -12.35
CA ASP A 42 15.38 6.43 -12.25
C ASP A 42 13.85 6.61 -12.26
N GLY A 43 13.33 7.31 -11.26
CA GLY A 43 11.90 7.60 -11.12
C GLY A 43 11.03 6.52 -10.47
N THR A 44 11.53 5.29 -10.24
CA THR A 44 10.74 4.23 -9.58
C THR A 44 10.70 4.35 -8.06
N LEU A 45 11.72 4.97 -7.46
CA LEU A 45 11.78 5.34 -6.05
C LEU A 45 11.93 6.85 -5.94
N THR A 46 10.93 7.52 -5.38
CA THR A 46 10.89 8.99 -5.33
C THR A 46 10.56 9.50 -3.94
N GLN A 47 10.96 10.74 -3.66
CA GLN A 47 10.55 11.39 -2.43
C GLN A 47 9.05 11.70 -2.44
N LEU A 48 8.44 11.66 -1.26
CA LEU A 48 7.04 12.09 -1.14
C LEU A 48 6.90 13.56 -1.52
N THR A 49 5.90 13.86 -2.34
CA THR A 49 5.53 15.26 -2.59
C THR A 49 4.67 15.80 -1.44
N ALA A 50 4.47 17.12 -1.38
CA ALA A 50 3.53 17.72 -0.42
C ALA A 50 2.10 17.15 -0.58
N ARG A 51 1.71 16.82 -1.82
CA ARG A 51 0.42 16.18 -2.12
C ARG A 51 0.33 14.79 -1.51
N ASP A 52 1.39 13.99 -1.64
CA ASP A 52 1.43 12.63 -1.11
C ASP A 52 1.30 12.64 0.43
N ARG A 53 2.07 13.50 1.11
CA ARG A 53 1.99 13.67 2.57
C ARG A 53 0.59 14.06 3.02
N LYS A 54 0.00 15.07 2.36
CA LYS A 54 -1.36 15.53 2.66
C LYS A 54 -2.38 14.41 2.47
N LYS A 55 -2.21 13.58 1.44
CA LYS A 55 -3.09 12.45 1.18
C LYS A 55 -2.95 11.36 2.24
N ALA A 56 -1.73 10.97 2.61
CA ALA A 56 -1.47 9.96 3.64
C ALA A 56 -2.05 10.38 5.00
N ILE A 57 -1.79 11.62 5.43
CA ILE A 57 -2.34 12.19 6.67
C ILE A 57 -3.88 12.22 6.58
N GLY A 58 -4.43 12.73 5.48
CA GLY A 58 -5.87 12.79 5.27
C GLY A 58 -6.55 11.41 5.30
N MET A 59 -5.88 10.36 4.77
CA MET A 59 -6.38 8.99 4.85
C MET A 59 -6.42 8.47 6.28
N MET A 60 -5.38 8.73 7.08
CA MET A 60 -5.32 8.30 8.48
C MET A 60 -6.24 9.08 9.42
N SER A 61 -6.53 10.35 9.11
CA SER A 61 -7.41 11.19 9.94
C SER A 61 -8.89 11.02 9.61
N ASN A 62 -9.24 10.71 8.37
CA ASN A 62 -10.63 10.73 7.91
C ASN A 62 -11.22 9.35 7.62
N SER A 63 -10.41 8.28 7.64
CA SER A 63 -10.89 6.91 7.39
C SER A 63 -10.99 6.12 8.69
N PRO A 64 -12.18 5.61 9.08
CA PRO A 64 -12.31 4.74 10.25
C PRO A 64 -11.52 3.42 10.08
N VAL A 65 -11.32 2.98 8.84
CA VAL A 65 -10.53 1.79 8.51
C VAL A 65 -9.07 1.95 8.92
N LEU A 66 -8.52 3.17 8.80
CA LEU A 66 -7.13 3.50 9.09
C LEU A 66 -6.97 4.26 10.42
N ALA A 67 -8.01 4.33 11.24
CA ALA A 67 -7.96 4.97 12.56
C ALA A 67 -6.96 4.23 13.48
N ALA A 68 -6.57 4.87 14.59
CA ALA A 68 -5.62 4.28 15.53
C ALA A 68 -6.13 2.97 16.17
N ASP A 69 -7.44 2.81 16.28
CA ASP A 69 -8.17 1.62 16.72
C ASP A 69 -8.91 0.92 15.56
N GLY A 70 -8.59 1.30 14.31
CA GLY A 70 -9.22 0.75 13.11
C GLY A 70 -8.81 -0.70 12.82
N PRO A 71 -9.55 -1.39 11.94
CA PRO A 71 -9.28 -2.78 11.60
C PRO A 71 -8.01 -2.99 10.76
N GLU A 72 -7.53 -1.99 10.01
CA GLU A 72 -6.38 -2.13 9.09
C GLU A 72 -5.12 -1.46 9.63
N GLN A 73 -4.65 -1.96 10.78
CA GLN A 73 -3.46 -1.43 11.46
C GLN A 73 -2.18 -1.53 10.61
N GLU A 74 -2.05 -2.59 9.82
CA GLU A 74 -0.91 -2.75 8.90
C GLU A 74 -0.88 -1.64 7.85
N TRP A 75 -2.03 -1.26 7.30
CA TRP A 75 -2.10 -0.21 6.28
C TRP A 75 -1.76 1.15 6.88
N ARG A 76 -2.18 1.38 8.13
CA ARG A 76 -1.82 2.58 8.89
C ARG A 76 -0.31 2.64 9.15
N ALA A 77 0.27 1.54 9.64
CA ALA A 77 1.70 1.44 9.91
C ALA A 77 2.54 1.74 8.65
N GLU A 78 2.14 1.22 7.50
CA GLU A 78 2.85 1.46 6.24
C GLU A 78 2.76 2.92 5.78
N LEU A 79 1.61 3.60 5.95
CA LEU A 79 1.51 5.04 5.70
C LEU A 79 2.40 5.86 6.65
N GLN A 80 2.51 5.45 7.92
CA GLN A 80 3.38 6.11 8.90
C GLN A 80 4.86 5.91 8.57
N GLN A 81 5.25 4.67 8.20
CA GLN A 81 6.60 4.36 7.76
C GLN A 81 6.96 5.15 6.52
N MET A 82 6.10 5.18 5.50
CA MET A 82 6.28 5.95 4.27
C MET A 82 6.51 7.45 4.55
N LEU A 83 5.75 8.03 5.49
CA LEU A 83 5.94 9.41 5.93
C LEU A 83 7.28 9.61 6.66
N MET A 84 7.70 8.64 7.48
CA MET A 84 8.97 8.66 8.20
C MET A 84 10.17 8.55 7.27
N VAL A 85 10.14 7.63 6.31
CA VAL A 85 11.23 7.43 5.34
C VAL A 85 11.22 8.47 4.21
N ASN A 86 10.09 9.17 4.03
CA ASN A 86 9.91 10.19 2.99
C ASN A 86 10.09 9.64 1.56
N LEU A 87 9.74 8.38 1.33
CA LEU A 87 9.88 7.70 0.05
C LEU A 87 8.58 7.04 -0.37
N LYS A 88 8.33 6.97 -1.68
CA LYS A 88 7.34 6.11 -2.31
C LYS A 88 7.98 5.36 -3.47
N ALA A 89 7.48 4.17 -3.75
CA ALA A 89 7.87 3.41 -4.92
C ALA A 89 6.69 3.18 -5.86
N GLU A 90 6.99 3.20 -7.16
CA GLU A 90 6.08 2.72 -8.21
C GLU A 90 6.25 1.19 -8.36
N LEU A 91 5.20 0.49 -8.78
CA LEU A 91 5.24 -0.98 -8.94
C LEU A 91 6.28 -1.45 -9.95
N GLU A 92 6.64 -0.57 -10.89
CA GLU A 92 7.66 -0.81 -11.92
C GLU A 92 9.04 -1.14 -11.32
N ILE A 93 9.30 -0.78 -10.05
CA ILE A 93 10.52 -1.19 -9.34
C ILE A 93 10.73 -2.71 -9.31
N LEU A 94 9.64 -3.50 -9.42
CA LEU A 94 9.66 -4.95 -9.46
C LEU A 94 9.99 -5.52 -10.84
N TYR A 95 9.89 -4.73 -11.91
CA TYR A 95 10.17 -5.19 -13.27
C TYR A 95 11.67 -5.31 -13.53
N ASP A 96 12.45 -4.43 -12.90
CA ASP A 96 13.91 -4.41 -13.04
C ASP A 96 14.62 -5.35 -12.06
N GLN A 97 13.88 -6.09 -11.22
CA GLN A 97 14.46 -7.10 -10.33
C GLN A 97 14.77 -8.40 -11.09
N GLU A 98 15.81 -9.12 -10.65
CA GLU A 98 16.25 -10.39 -11.25
C GLU A 98 15.13 -11.45 -11.32
N GLU A 99 14.20 -11.41 -10.37
CA GLU A 99 13.08 -12.34 -10.24
C GLU A 99 11.80 -11.86 -10.96
N GLY A 100 11.79 -10.58 -11.38
CA GLY A 100 10.64 -9.90 -11.95
C GLY A 100 9.42 -9.81 -11.02
N LEU A 101 8.31 -9.31 -11.57
CA LEU A 101 7.03 -9.24 -10.88
C LEU A 101 6.50 -10.63 -10.51
N GLU A 102 6.61 -11.61 -11.41
CA GLU A 102 6.08 -12.96 -11.21
C GLU A 102 6.79 -13.68 -10.05
N GLY A 103 8.12 -13.67 -10.02
CA GLY A 103 8.88 -14.28 -8.93
C GLY A 103 8.64 -13.58 -7.58
N TRP A 104 8.42 -12.26 -7.59
CA TRP A 104 8.01 -11.54 -6.38
C TRP A 104 6.62 -11.97 -5.89
N ILE A 105 5.64 -12.12 -6.80
CA ILE A 105 4.28 -12.59 -6.46
C ILE A 105 4.36 -13.99 -5.85
N ASP A 106 5.05 -14.93 -6.49
CA ASP A 106 5.13 -16.31 -6.02
C ASP A 106 5.73 -16.40 -4.61
N ARG A 107 6.80 -15.64 -4.35
CA ARG A 107 7.43 -15.57 -3.02
C ARG A 107 6.52 -14.98 -1.96
N LYS A 108 5.82 -13.88 -2.29
CA LYS A 108 4.86 -13.26 -1.34
C LYS A 108 3.69 -14.18 -1.05
N MET A 109 3.21 -14.91 -2.05
CA MET A 109 2.13 -15.90 -1.90
C MET A 109 2.57 -17.08 -1.02
N ALA A 110 3.79 -17.57 -1.19
CA ALA A 110 4.35 -18.64 -0.37
C ALA A 110 4.55 -18.22 1.11
N THR A 111 4.84 -16.95 1.36
CA THR A 111 5.03 -16.40 2.74
C THR A 111 3.70 -16.03 3.41
N SER A 112 2.60 -15.95 2.65
CA SER A 112 1.25 -15.55 3.13
C SER A 112 0.31 -16.74 3.41
N SER A 113 0.84 -17.96 3.36
CA SER A 113 0.18 -19.24 3.65
C SER A 113 0.57 -19.74 5.04
#